data_AF-N6UYF7-F1
#
_entry.id   AF-N6UYF7-F1
#
_cell.length_a   1.000
_cell.length_b   1.000
_cell.length_c   1.000
_cell.angle_alpha   90.00
_cell.angle_beta   90.00
_cell.angle_gamma   90.00
#
_symmetry.space_group_name_H-M   'P 1'
#
loop_
_entity.id
_entity.type
_entity.pdbx_description
1 polymer ?
#
loop_
_entity_poly.entity_id
_entity_poly.type
_entity_poly.pdbx_seq_one_letter_code
_entity_poly.pdbx_strand_id
1 'polypeptide(L)'
;MEDASKHAQTALAVLRIVTALLLIEHGAMKLAGFPAFGVGGAGDEANLSTLMLIFSLREVFGGLAVLTGLLTRPVAFLLSGQMGLGYWTTNFSGKSAFPVPNGGDGTLLFCFIFLYLASTGPGAWSFDAKMKRI
;
A
#
# COMPACT_ATOMS: atom_id res chain seq x y z
N MET A 1 13.85 -12.39 -26.34
CA MET A 1 13.01 -12.86 -25.20
C MET A 1 13.59 -12.43 -23.86
N GLU A 2 14.92 -12.40 -23.69
CA GLU A 2 15.57 -11.95 -22.44
C GLU A 2 15.27 -10.48 -22.08
N ASP A 3 15.30 -9.56 -23.05
CA ASP A 3 15.05 -8.13 -22.80
C ASP A 3 13.61 -7.84 -22.36
N ALA A 4 12.63 -8.55 -22.93
CA ALA A 4 11.23 -8.45 -22.51
C ALA A 4 11.05 -8.82 -21.03
N SER A 5 11.81 -9.82 -20.54
CA SER A 5 11.80 -10.20 -19.12
C SER A 5 12.43 -9.14 -18.23
N LYS A 6 13.52 -8.49 -18.68
CA LYS A 6 14.19 -7.40 -17.93
C LYS A 6 13.25 -6.21 -17.78
N HIS A 7 12.60 -5.79 -18.87
CA HIS A 7 11.63 -4.70 -18.85
C HIS A 7 10.44 -5.00 -17.94
N ALA A 8 9.92 -6.23 -17.95
CA ALA A 8 8.86 -6.65 -17.04
C ALA A 8 9.29 -6.55 -15.56
N GLN A 9 10.50 -6.98 -15.22
CA GLN A 9 11.03 -6.90 -13.86
C GLN A 9 11.28 -5.45 -13.40
N THR A 10 11.70 -4.58 -14.32
CA THR A 10 11.84 -3.14 -14.05
C THR A 10 10.48 -2.47 -13.86
N ALA A 11 9.50 -2.76 -14.71
CA ALA A 11 8.14 -2.24 -14.56
C ALA A 11 7.50 -2.67 -13.22
N LEU A 12 7.71 -3.92 -12.82
CA LEU A 12 7.31 -4.43 -11.50
C LEU A 12 7.96 -3.64 -10.35
N ALA A 13 9.26 -3.32 -10.47
CA ALA A 13 9.96 -2.55 -9.46
C ALA A 13 9.40 -1.12 -9.36
N VAL A 14 9.13 -0.47 -10.49
CA VAL A 14 8.51 0.87 -10.52
C VAL A 14 7.12 0.84 -9.89
N LEU A 15 6.28 -0.13 -10.27
CA LEU A 15 4.95 -0.30 -9.68
C LEU A 15 5.05 -0.49 -8.16
N ARG A 16 5.96 -1.34 -7.70
CA ARG A 16 6.22 -1.57 -6.27
C ARG A 16 6.61 -0.27 -5.54
N ILE A 17 7.57 0.47 -6.09
CA ILE A 17 8.09 1.71 -5.49
C ILE A 17 6.98 2.76 -5.39
N VAL A 18 6.27 3.03 -6.49
CA VAL A 18 5.21 4.05 -6.53
C VAL A 18 4.07 3.68 -5.57
N THR A 19 3.64 2.42 -5.59
CA THR A 19 2.59 1.94 -4.68
C THR A 19 3.01 2.06 -3.22
N ALA A 20 4.27 1.73 -2.90
CA ALA A 20 4.78 1.84 -1.54
C ALA A 20 4.89 3.29 -1.07
N LEU A 21 5.33 4.21 -1.94
CA LEU A 21 5.39 5.64 -1.61
C LEU A 21 4.00 6.21 -1.32
N LEU A 22 3.01 5.92 -2.16
CA LEU A 22 1.64 6.37 -1.93
C LEU A 22 1.04 5.77 -0.64
N LEU A 23 1.36 4.51 -0.32
CA LEU A 23 0.94 3.90 0.95
C LEU A 23 1.57 4.62 2.16
N ILE A 24 2.86 4.97 2.07
CA ILE A 24 3.55 5.72 3.11
C ILE A 24 2.90 7.10 3.28
N GLU A 25 2.54 7.78 2.19
CA GLU A 25 1.82 9.06 2.25
C GLU A 25 0.47 8.93 2.96
N HIS A 26 -0.30 7.86 2.71
CA HIS A 26 -1.55 7.61 3.43
C HIS A 26 -1.34 7.43 4.94
N GLY A 27 -0.30 6.72 5.36
CA GLY A 27 0.04 6.54 6.77
C GLY A 27 0.62 7.80 7.41
N ALA A 28 1.48 8.52 6.69
CA ALA A 28 2.09 9.78 7.12
C ALA A 28 1.05 10.88 7.26
N MET A 29 0.03 10.90 6.42
CA MET A 29 -1.10 11.82 6.54
C MET A 29 -1.82 11.61 7.87
N LYS A 30 -2.03 10.35 8.28
CA LYS A 30 -2.72 10.01 9.54
C LYS A 30 -1.86 10.22 10.77
N LEU A 31 -0.54 10.05 10.68
CA LEU A 31 0.39 10.14 11.82
C LEU A 31 1.03 11.51 12.00
N ALA A 32 1.28 12.22 10.90
CA ALA A 32 2.11 13.42 10.87
C ALA A 32 1.48 14.57 10.04
N GLY A 33 0.24 14.39 9.56
CA GLY A 33 -0.47 15.43 8.79
C GLY A 33 0.16 15.79 7.45
N PHE A 34 1.04 14.93 6.91
CA PHE A 34 1.78 15.18 5.67
C PHE A 34 1.55 14.08 4.62
N PRO A 35 1.21 14.41 3.36
CA PRO A 35 0.95 15.75 2.82
C PRO A 35 -0.36 16.35 3.38
N ALA A 36 -0.39 17.67 3.56
CA ALA A 36 -1.56 18.36 4.12
C ALA A 36 -2.72 18.43 3.12
N PHE A 37 -3.89 17.94 3.50
CA PHE A 37 -5.15 18.24 2.81
C PHE A 37 -5.86 19.42 3.47
N GLY A 38 -6.33 20.37 2.66
CA GLY A 38 -7.10 21.52 3.13
C GLY A 38 -8.36 21.12 3.91
N VAL A 39 -8.66 21.92 4.95
CA VAL A 39 -9.87 21.97 5.79
C VAL A 39 -10.56 20.61 5.99
N GLY A 40 -10.01 19.80 6.91
CA GLY A 40 -10.65 18.58 7.41
C GLY A 40 -9.73 17.36 7.54
N GLY A 41 -8.50 17.41 7.03
CA GLY A 41 -7.55 16.28 7.06
C GLY A 41 -6.58 16.24 8.25
N ALA A 42 -6.45 17.35 8.99
CA ALA A 42 -5.77 17.42 10.28
C ALA A 42 -6.82 17.83 11.32
N GLY A 43 -7.52 16.85 11.89
CA GLY A 43 -8.76 17.10 12.61
C GLY A 43 -8.87 16.53 14.02
N ASP A 44 -7.87 15.79 14.50
CA ASP A 44 -7.65 15.48 15.92
C ASP A 44 -6.39 14.61 16.06
N GLU A 45 -5.20 15.23 16.03
CA GLU A 45 -3.96 14.55 16.47
C GLU A 45 -4.11 14.01 17.91
N ALA A 46 -5.08 14.53 18.67
CA ALA A 46 -5.41 14.12 20.03
C ALA A 46 -6.37 12.92 20.15
N ASN A 47 -6.98 12.41 19.06
CA ASN A 47 -8.05 11.40 19.16
C ASN A 47 -8.05 10.36 18.02
N LEU A 48 -6.89 9.99 17.49
CA LEU A 48 -6.81 8.77 16.69
C LEU A 48 -7.21 7.57 17.56
N SER A 49 -8.27 6.88 17.16
CA SER A 49 -8.60 5.57 17.72
C SER A 49 -7.37 4.66 17.65
N THR A 50 -7.14 3.85 18.68
CA THR A 50 -6.06 2.86 18.74
C THR A 50 -6.00 2.01 17.46
N LEU A 51 -7.15 1.68 16.88
CA LEU A 51 -7.24 0.91 15.64
C LEU A 51 -6.71 1.68 14.42
N MET A 52 -6.98 2.99 14.35
CA MET A 52 -6.48 3.85 13.27
C MET A 52 -4.98 4.13 13.42
N LEU A 53 -4.46 4.26 14.65
CA LEU A 53 -3.01 4.31 14.90
C LEU A 53 -2.31 3.04 14.40
N ILE A 54 -2.84 1.86 14.73
CA ILE A 54 -2.28 0.58 14.28
C ILE A 54 -2.27 0.49 12.74
N PHE A 55 -3.37 0.88 12.08
CA PHE A 55 -3.41 0.90 10.62
C PHE A 55 -2.42 1.88 10.00
N SER A 56 -2.29 3.07 10.57
CA SER A 56 -1.37 4.10 10.05
C SER A 56 0.10 3.67 10.19
N LEU A 57 0.46 3.07 11.34
CA LEU A 57 1.79 2.49 11.54
C LEU A 57 2.04 1.34 10.57
N ARG A 58 1.07 0.45 10.35
CA ARG A 58 1.19 -0.64 9.37
C ARG A 58 1.36 -0.12 7.94
N GLU A 59 0.72 0.97 7.57
CA GLU A 59 0.86 1.59 6.26
C GLU A 59 2.28 2.14 6.05
N VAL A 60 2.82 2.85 7.04
CA VAL A 60 4.19 3.38 6.96
C VAL A 60 5.23 2.25 6.98
N PHE A 61 5.21 1.37 7.99
CA PHE A 61 6.22 0.31 8.10
C PHE A 61 6.06 -0.76 7.00
N GLY A 62 4.82 -1.13 6.67
CA GLY A 62 4.54 -2.04 5.57
C GLY A 62 4.93 -1.44 4.22
N GLY A 63 4.64 -0.15 4.01
CA GLY A 63 5.09 0.59 2.85
C GLY A 63 6.62 0.63 2.74
N LEU A 64 7.34 0.92 3.82
CA LEU A 64 8.81 0.88 3.84
C LEU A 64 9.38 -0.50 3.52
N ALA A 65 8.79 -1.57 4.04
CA ALA A 65 9.20 -2.95 3.71
C ALA A 65 8.95 -3.27 2.23
N VAL A 66 7.80 -2.90 1.67
CA VAL A 66 7.51 -3.06 0.24
C VAL A 66 8.40 -2.18 -0.63
N LEU A 67 8.72 -0.95 -0.20
CA LEU A 67 9.58 0.01 -0.90
C LEU A 67 11.03 -0.47 -1.01
N THR A 68 11.54 -1.09 0.05
CA THR A 68 12.88 -1.69 0.06
C THR A 68 12.88 -3.06 -0.64
N GLY A 69 11.73 -3.69 -0.77
CA GLY A 69 11.60 -5.00 -1.38
C GLY A 69 12.06 -6.10 -0.43
N LEU A 70 11.91 -5.87 0.88
CA LEU A 70 12.22 -6.82 1.95
C LEU A 70 10.94 -7.56 2.33
N LEU A 71 10.96 -8.90 2.31
CA LEU A 71 9.80 -9.73 2.67
C LEU A 71 8.53 -9.30 1.91
N THR A 72 8.65 -8.91 0.64
CA THR A 72 7.55 -8.26 -0.08
C THR A 72 6.32 -9.16 -0.20
N ARG A 73 6.50 -10.47 -0.31
CA ARG A 73 5.38 -11.42 -0.45
C ARG A 73 4.48 -11.46 0.79
N PRO A 74 4.98 -11.78 2.00
CA PRO A 74 4.14 -11.80 3.20
C PRO A 74 3.62 -10.41 3.57
N VAL A 75 4.44 -9.36 3.42
CA VAL A 75 4.00 -7.98 3.75
C VAL A 75 2.88 -7.53 2.81
N ALA A 76 3.02 -7.74 1.49
CA ALA A 76 1.99 -7.37 0.53
C ALA A 76 0.69 -8.17 0.76
N PHE A 77 0.77 -9.46 1.11
CA PHE A 77 -0.43 -10.22 1.47
C PHE A 77 -1.18 -9.61 2.66
N LEU A 78 -0.48 -9.25 3.74
CA LEU A 78 -1.11 -8.60 4.90
C LEU A 78 -1.69 -7.21 4.58
N LEU A 79 -1.01 -6.44 3.72
CA LEU A 79 -1.48 -5.12 3.28
C LEU A 79 -2.72 -5.24 2.38
N SER A 80 -2.78 -6.24 1.50
CA SER A 80 -4.00 -6.48 0.69
C SER A 80 -5.21 -6.78 1.55
N GLY A 81 -5.07 -7.61 2.59
CA GLY A 81 -6.14 -7.91 3.53
C GLY A 81 -6.63 -6.66 4.27
N GLN A 82 -5.71 -5.79 4.70
CA GLN A 82 -6.07 -4.50 5.31
C GLN A 82 -6.90 -3.63 4.36
N MET A 83 -6.48 -3.51 3.10
CA MET A 83 -7.19 -2.67 2.12
C MET A 83 -8.55 -3.25 1.76
N GLY A 84 -8.66 -4.57 1.59
CA GLY A 84 -9.93 -5.25 1.34
C GLY A 84 -10.94 -5.07 2.48
N LEU A 85 -10.52 -5.30 3.72
CA LEU A 85 -11.35 -5.07 4.91
C LEU A 85 -11.69 -3.58 5.09
N GLY A 86 -10.74 -2.70 4.79
CA GLY A 86 -10.94 -1.26 4.80
C GLY A 86 -12.01 -0.83 3.79
N TYR A 87 -11.96 -1.34 2.56
CA TYR A 87 -12.99 -1.09 1.55
C TYR A 87 -14.37 -1.53 2.03
N TRP A 88 -14.47 -2.75 2.59
CA TRP A 88 -15.76 -3.27 3.06
C TRP A 88 -16.36 -2.41 4.17
N THR A 89 -15.55 -1.99 5.14
CA THR A 89 -16.00 -1.27 6.33
C THR A 89 -16.21 0.23 6.10
N THR A 90 -15.43 0.86 5.22
CA THR A 90 -15.45 2.34 5.03
C THR A 90 -16.14 2.81 3.75
N ASN A 91 -16.19 1.97 2.71
CA ASN A 91 -16.67 2.36 1.39
C ASN A 91 -17.91 1.56 0.95
N PHE A 92 -17.91 0.25 1.17
CA PHE A 92 -19.04 -0.61 0.83
C PHE A 92 -20.19 -0.46 1.83
N SER A 93 -19.88 -0.50 3.14
CA SER A 93 -20.88 -0.40 4.20
C SER A 93 -21.39 1.05 4.32
N GLY A 94 -22.57 1.31 3.77
CA GLY A 94 -23.30 2.57 3.97
C GLY A 94 -23.21 3.61 2.86
N LYS A 95 -22.47 3.35 1.75
CA LYS A 95 -22.46 4.22 0.57
C LYS A 95 -23.00 3.50 -0.67
N SER A 96 -22.14 2.78 -1.38
CA SER A 96 -22.49 2.08 -2.63
C SER A 96 -21.56 0.88 -2.81
N ALA A 97 -22.05 -0.16 -3.46
CA ALA A 97 -21.23 -1.32 -3.85
C ALA A 97 -20.18 -0.94 -4.91
N PHE A 98 -20.43 0.12 -5.67
CA PHE A 98 -19.57 0.55 -6.77
C PHE A 98 -18.45 1.49 -6.26
N PRO A 99 -17.18 1.28 -6.68
CA PRO A 99 -16.04 2.04 -6.16
C PRO A 99 -16.06 3.53 -6.52
N VAL A 100 -16.52 3.85 -7.73
CA VAL A 100 -16.57 5.21 -8.25
C VAL A 100 -17.46 6.11 -7.38
N PRO A 101 -18.72 5.76 -7.06
CA PRO A 101 -19.57 6.59 -6.21
C PRO A 101 -19.22 6.55 -4.72
N ASN A 102 -18.46 5.56 -4.24
CA ASN A 102 -18.10 5.47 -2.81
C ASN A 102 -16.71 6.04 -2.46
N GLY A 103 -15.89 6.37 -3.47
CA GLY A 103 -14.53 6.89 -3.32
C GLY A 103 -13.49 5.84 -2.93
N GLY A 104 -13.81 4.56 -3.13
CA GLY A 104 -12.98 3.41 -2.74
C GLY A 104 -12.20 2.76 -3.88
N ASP A 105 -12.17 3.39 -5.05
CA ASP A 105 -11.38 2.98 -6.22
C ASP A 105 -9.89 2.86 -5.88
N GLY A 106 -9.33 3.85 -5.19
CA GLY A 106 -7.94 3.79 -4.71
C GLY A 106 -7.68 2.60 -3.78
N THR A 107 -8.56 2.38 -2.79
CA THR A 107 -8.44 1.28 -1.83
C THR A 107 -8.49 -0.09 -2.51
N LEU A 108 -9.38 -0.25 -3.49
CA LEU A 108 -9.49 -1.48 -4.29
C LEU A 108 -8.25 -1.71 -5.15
N LEU A 109 -7.75 -0.67 -5.81
CA LEU A 109 -6.51 -0.75 -6.60
C LEU A 109 -5.34 -1.17 -5.72
N PHE A 110 -5.15 -0.55 -4.54
CA PHE A 110 -4.12 -0.98 -3.59
C PHE A 110 -4.26 -2.44 -3.20
N CYS A 111 -5.48 -2.90 -2.89
CA CYS A 111 -5.73 -4.30 -2.54
C CYS A 111 -5.21 -5.26 -3.62
N PHE A 112 -5.59 -5.01 -4.88
CA PHE A 112 -5.19 -5.88 -5.99
C PHE A 112 -3.72 -5.74 -6.39
N ILE A 113 -3.14 -4.53 -6.30
CA ILE A 113 -1.71 -4.34 -6.55
C ILE A 113 -0.89 -5.11 -5.49
N PHE A 114 -1.30 -5.07 -4.22
CA PHE A 114 -0.61 -5.85 -3.18
C PHE A 114 -0.81 -7.36 -3.34
N LEU A 115 -1.98 -7.84 -3.74
CA LEU A 115 -2.18 -9.25 -4.11
C LEU A 115 -1.27 -9.66 -5.28
N TYR A 116 -1.16 -8.79 -6.28
CA TYR A 116 -0.26 -9.00 -7.40
C TYR A 116 1.19 -9.12 -6.94
N LEU A 117 1.69 -8.16 -6.15
CA LEU A 117 3.05 -8.19 -5.57
C LEU A 117 3.28 -9.41 -4.65
N ALA A 118 2.25 -9.87 -3.93
CA ALA A 118 2.32 -11.08 -3.12
C ALA A 118 2.55 -12.33 -4.01
N SER A 119 1.87 -12.37 -5.16
CA SER A 119 1.97 -13.48 -6.12
C SER A 119 3.28 -13.47 -6.91
N THR A 120 3.66 -12.33 -7.52
CA THR A 120 4.81 -12.19 -8.41
C THR A 120 6.14 -12.01 -7.66
N GLY A 121 6.08 -11.49 -6.44
CA GLY A 121 7.25 -11.09 -5.68
C GLY A 121 7.74 -9.68 -6.02
N PRO A 122 8.93 -9.30 -5.52
CA PRO A 122 9.37 -7.90 -5.40
C PRO A 122 9.93 -7.25 -6.68
N GLY A 123 10.14 -8.02 -7.75
CA GLY A 123 10.72 -7.52 -8.99
C GLY A 123 12.20 -7.10 -8.86
N ALA A 124 12.67 -6.29 -9.81
CA ALA A 124 14.03 -5.75 -9.81
C ALA A 124 14.30 -4.80 -8.61
N TRP A 125 15.59 -4.54 -8.36
CA TRP A 125 16.06 -3.61 -7.32
C TRP A 125 15.52 -3.86 -5.90
N SER A 126 15.25 -5.13 -5.58
CA SER A 126 14.78 -5.55 -4.26
C SER A 126 15.91 -6.15 -3.42
N PHE A 127 15.90 -5.89 -2.12
CA PHE A 127 16.84 -6.55 -1.20
C PHE A 127 16.64 -8.06 -1.17
N ASP A 128 15.41 -8.56 -1.29
CA ASP A 128 15.11 -9.99 -1.43
C ASP A 128 15.86 -10.62 -2.63
N ALA A 129 15.94 -9.93 -3.77
CA ALA A 129 16.69 -10.40 -4.94
C ALA A 129 18.21 -10.36 -4.72
N LYS A 130 18.71 -9.43 -3.90
CA LYS A 130 20.13 -9.34 -3.52
C LYS A 130 20.51 -10.44 -2.54
N MET A 131 19.64 -10.78 -1.58
CA MET A 131 19.87 -11.87 -0.61
C MET A 131 19.85 -13.26 -1.25
N LYS A 132 19.06 -13.48 -2.31
CA LYS A 132 19.10 -14.75 -3.07
C LYS A 132 20.36 -14.94 -3.95
N ARG A 133 21.20 -13.90 -4.07
CA ARG A 133 22.43 -13.92 -4.88
C ARG A 133 23.71 -14.05 -4.05
N ILE A 134 23.60 -14.12 -2.72
CA ILE A 134 24.68 -14.38 -1.76
C ILE A 134 24.57 -15.82 -1.32
#